data_AF-A0AAF0QSU1-F1
#
_entry.id   AF-A0AAF0QSU1-F1
#
_cell.length_a   1.000
_cell.length_b   1.000
_cell.length_c   1.000
_cell.angle_alpha   90.00
_cell.angle_beta   90.00
_cell.angle_gamma   90.00
#
_symmetry.space_group_name_H-M   'P 1'
#
loop_
_entity.id
_entity.type
_entity.pdbx_description
1 polymer ?
#
loop_
_entity_poly.entity_id
_entity_poly.type
_entity_poly.pdbx_seq_one_letter_code
_entity_poly.pdbx_strand_id
1 'polypeptide(L)'
;MLAQYSAEVLEKAKAEIQKLLMMPLQQVLLPENYSSLEAALPIYVESPDLSIEKSRNLEELRRNLLSLLANFQEAKKQKDEYYKESVKKVMLVDDIIKKQEFHNELKELVVGINASIPNLKEIEALEMNLTTEISHLEAKLKELRAEFPASKKDAADSLATQAELSWADYKHKICV
;
A
#
# COMPACT_ATOMS: atom_id res chain seq x y z
N MET A 1 39.73 -24.88 -60.06
CA MET A 1 39.46 -26.30 -59.75
C MET A 1 38.37 -26.27 -58.68
N LEU A 2 37.10 -26.44 -59.06
CA LEU A 2 35.98 -26.51 -58.10
C LEU A 2 36.11 -27.84 -57.36
N ALA A 3 36.23 -27.81 -56.04
CA ALA A 3 36.24 -29.03 -55.24
C ALA A 3 34.84 -29.65 -55.32
N GLN A 4 34.68 -30.75 -56.07
CA GLN A 4 33.39 -31.44 -56.13
C GLN A 4 33.18 -32.24 -54.84
N TYR A 5 32.22 -31.84 -54.02
CA TYR A 5 31.74 -32.66 -52.92
C TYR A 5 31.14 -33.97 -53.45
N SER A 6 31.28 -35.05 -52.68
CA SER A 6 30.64 -36.32 -53.01
C SER A 6 29.12 -36.22 -52.85
N ALA A 7 28.38 -37.05 -53.58
CA ALA A 7 26.91 -37.08 -53.51
C ALA A 7 26.38 -37.34 -52.09
N GLU A 8 27.09 -38.17 -51.31
CA GLU A 8 26.75 -38.45 -49.91
C GLU A 8 26.87 -37.22 -49.00
N VAL A 9 27.92 -36.41 -49.20
CA VAL A 9 28.14 -35.17 -48.44
C VAL A 9 27.08 -34.11 -48.79
N LEU A 10 26.69 -34.02 -50.07
CA LEU A 10 25.64 -33.11 -50.53
C LEU A 10 24.26 -33.49 -49.97
N GLU A 11 23.88 -34.78 -50.02
CA GLU A 11 22.60 -35.23 -49.46
C GLU A 11 22.54 -35.07 -47.94
N LYS A 12 23.66 -35.27 -47.23
CA LYS A 12 23.74 -35.00 -45.79
C LYS A 12 23.55 -33.51 -45.48
N ALA A 13 24.22 -32.62 -46.21
CA ALA A 13 24.08 -31.17 -46.01
C ALA A 13 22.65 -30.69 -46.31
N LYS A 14 22.04 -31.20 -47.37
CA LYS A 14 20.63 -30.96 -47.72
C LYS A 14 19.67 -31.40 -46.61
N ALA A 15 19.84 -32.63 -46.11
CA ALA A 15 19.00 -33.17 -45.05
C ALA A 15 19.12 -32.33 -43.75
N GLU A 16 20.34 -31.91 -43.40
CA GLU A 16 20.57 -31.08 -42.21
C GLU A 16 19.94 -29.68 -42.36
N ILE A 17 20.11 -29.02 -43.50
CA ILE A 17 19.46 -27.73 -43.78
C ILE A 17 17.93 -27.86 -43.71
N GLN A 18 17.35 -28.89 -44.33
CA GLN A 18 15.91 -29.12 -44.30
C GLN A 18 15.42 -29.33 -42.86
N LYS A 19 16.10 -30.17 -42.09
CA LYS A 19 15.79 -30.39 -40.68
C LYS A 19 15.83 -29.08 -39.88
N LEU A 20 16.87 -28.28 -40.04
CA LEU A 20 17.05 -27.02 -39.31
C LEU A 20 16.01 -25.97 -39.73
N LEU A 21 15.70 -25.84 -41.02
CA LEU A 21 14.68 -24.90 -41.50
C LEU A 21 13.26 -25.24 -41.04
N MET A 22 13.00 -26.51 -40.70
CA MET A 22 11.72 -26.94 -40.13
C MET A 22 11.61 -26.69 -38.62
N MET A 23 12.70 -26.30 -37.95
CA MET A 23 12.68 -25.96 -36.53
C MET A 23 12.23 -24.51 -36.31
N PRO A 24 11.64 -24.21 -35.13
CA PRO A 24 11.43 -22.83 -34.70
C PRO A 24 12.74 -22.05 -34.69
N LEU A 25 12.70 -20.78 -35.09
CA LEU A 25 13.89 -19.91 -35.17
C LEU A 25 14.71 -19.91 -33.87
N GLN A 26 14.04 -19.90 -32.71
CA GLN A 26 14.71 -19.96 -31.41
C GLN A 26 15.58 -21.21 -31.23
N GLN A 27 15.18 -22.34 -31.80
CA GLN A 27 15.95 -23.59 -31.75
C GLN A 27 17.06 -23.59 -32.80
N VAL A 28 16.81 -23.04 -33.99
CA VAL A 28 17.82 -22.89 -35.06
C VAL A 28 19.01 -22.05 -34.60
N LEU A 29 18.74 -20.98 -33.84
CA LEU A 29 19.74 -20.05 -33.35
C LEU A 29 20.50 -20.55 -32.10
N LEU A 30 20.24 -21.78 -31.62
CA LEU A 30 21.09 -22.39 -30.60
C LEU A 30 22.50 -22.63 -31.15
N PRO A 31 23.57 -22.50 -30.34
CA PRO A 31 24.95 -22.56 -30.84
C PRO A 31 25.25 -23.76 -31.74
N GLU A 32 24.83 -24.96 -31.34
CA GLU A 32 25.08 -26.21 -32.09
C GLU A 32 24.33 -26.24 -33.43
N ASN A 33 23.08 -25.81 -33.44
CA ASN A 33 22.23 -25.78 -34.63
C ASN A 33 22.65 -24.67 -35.59
N TYR A 34 23.04 -23.51 -35.07
CA TYR A 34 23.56 -22.40 -35.84
C TYR A 34 24.87 -22.79 -36.52
N SER A 35 25.82 -23.37 -35.79
CA SER A 35 27.09 -23.84 -36.37
C SER A 35 26.87 -24.94 -37.40
N SER A 36 25.92 -25.84 -37.17
CA SER A 36 25.55 -26.88 -38.14
C SER A 36 24.95 -26.30 -39.42
N LEU A 37 24.09 -25.28 -39.30
CA LEU A 37 23.51 -24.56 -40.43
C LEU A 37 24.57 -23.81 -41.23
N GLU A 38 25.44 -23.07 -40.54
CA GLU A 38 26.53 -22.29 -41.14
C GLU A 38 27.51 -23.18 -41.92
N ALA A 39 27.81 -24.37 -41.41
CA ALA A 39 28.67 -25.35 -42.07
C ALA A 39 27.98 -26.04 -43.26
N ALA A 40 26.68 -26.34 -43.17
CA ALA A 40 25.95 -27.07 -44.22
C ALA A 40 25.60 -26.19 -45.43
N LEU A 41 25.33 -24.90 -45.23
CA LEU A 41 24.94 -23.96 -46.29
C LEU A 41 25.91 -23.89 -47.48
N PRO A 42 27.24 -23.65 -47.30
CA PRO A 42 28.17 -23.59 -48.42
C PRO A 42 28.27 -24.92 -49.18
N ILE A 43 28.15 -26.05 -48.47
CA ILE A 43 28.22 -27.39 -49.07
C ILE A 43 27.01 -27.61 -49.98
N TYR A 44 25.79 -27.30 -49.49
CA TYR A 44 24.60 -27.55 -50.28
C TYR A 44 24.51 -26.64 -51.51
N VAL A 45 24.94 -25.37 -51.41
CA VAL A 45 24.94 -24.40 -52.53
C VAL A 45 25.72 -24.91 -53.76
N GLU A 46 26.74 -25.74 -53.56
CA GLU A 46 27.56 -26.33 -54.64
C GLU A 46 26.89 -27.55 -55.32
N SER A 47 25.70 -27.96 -54.88
CA SER A 47 24.98 -29.08 -55.49
C SER A 47 24.62 -28.78 -56.96
N PRO A 48 24.96 -29.67 -57.91
CA PRO A 48 24.62 -29.49 -59.32
C PRO A 48 23.12 -29.60 -59.60
N ASP A 49 22.35 -30.19 -58.67
CA ASP A 49 20.91 -30.40 -58.79
C ASP A 49 20.06 -29.22 -58.29
N LEU A 50 20.70 -28.16 -57.79
CA LEU A 50 19.99 -26.96 -57.33
C LEU A 50 19.53 -26.07 -58.48
N SER A 51 18.29 -25.58 -58.39
CA SER A 51 17.86 -24.49 -59.26
C SER A 51 18.59 -23.20 -58.90
N ILE A 52 18.78 -22.33 -59.90
CA ILE A 52 19.42 -21.01 -59.74
C ILE A 52 18.78 -20.20 -58.60
N GLU A 53 17.45 -20.26 -58.47
CA GLU A 53 16.70 -19.59 -57.42
C GLU A 53 17.01 -20.16 -56.02
N LYS A 54 17.04 -21.50 -55.88
CA LYS A 54 17.36 -22.12 -54.59
C LYS A 54 18.80 -21.82 -54.15
N SER A 55 19.77 -21.87 -55.07
CA SER A 55 21.15 -21.48 -54.74
C SER A 55 21.24 -20.01 -54.30
N ARG A 56 20.51 -19.10 -54.97
CA ARG A 56 20.45 -17.69 -54.57
C ARG A 56 19.87 -17.51 -53.17
N ASN A 57 18.77 -18.20 -52.85
CA ASN A 57 18.12 -18.09 -51.55
C ASN A 57 18.98 -18.64 -50.40
N LEU A 58 19.76 -19.71 -50.65
CA LEU A 58 20.70 -20.26 -49.67
C LEU A 58 21.89 -19.31 -49.41
N GLU A 59 22.42 -18.68 -50.46
CA GLU A 59 23.43 -17.61 -50.36
C GLU A 59 22.90 -16.41 -49.57
N GLU A 60 21.67 -15.98 -49.84
CA GLU A 60 21.03 -14.88 -49.12
C GLU A 60 20.81 -15.22 -47.65
N LEU A 61 20.30 -16.42 -47.35
CA LEU A 61 20.16 -16.92 -45.98
C LEU A 61 21.51 -16.87 -45.25
N ARG A 62 22.57 -17.39 -45.87
CA ARG A 62 23.93 -17.38 -45.30
C ARG A 62 24.40 -15.97 -44.96
N ARG A 63 24.21 -15.00 -45.86
CA ARG A 63 24.59 -13.59 -45.63
C ARG A 63 23.80 -12.95 -44.50
N ASN A 64 22.54 -13.34 -44.35
CA ASN A 64 21.63 -12.78 -43.36
C ASN A 64 21.61 -13.54 -42.03
N LEU A 65 22.33 -14.66 -41.87
CA LEU A 65 22.31 -15.45 -40.63
C LEU A 65 22.79 -14.65 -39.42
N LEU A 66 23.88 -13.89 -39.57
CA LEU A 66 24.42 -13.08 -38.47
C LEU A 66 23.46 -11.97 -38.06
N SER A 67 22.81 -11.30 -39.01
CA SER A 67 21.83 -10.25 -38.72
C SER A 67 20.57 -10.82 -38.09
N LEU A 68 20.12 -12.01 -38.53
CA LEU A 68 19.00 -12.72 -37.94
C LEU A 68 19.28 -13.11 -36.47
N LEU A 69 20.48 -13.60 -36.18
CA LEU A 69 20.92 -13.92 -34.82
C LEU A 69 20.94 -12.66 -33.94
N ALA A 70 21.56 -11.58 -34.41
CA ALA A 70 21.65 -10.32 -33.67
C ALA A 70 20.25 -9.74 -33.37
N ASN A 71 19.37 -9.69 -34.38
CA ASN A 71 18.00 -9.20 -34.23
C ASN A 71 17.21 -10.05 -33.24
N PHE A 72 17.35 -11.37 -33.28
CA PHE A 72 16.66 -12.26 -32.35
C PHE A 72 17.14 -12.07 -30.91
N GLN A 73 18.46 -11.94 -30.70
CA GLN A 73 19.04 -11.69 -29.38
C GLN A 73 18.59 -10.36 -28.79
N GLU A 74 18.59 -9.30 -29.60
CA GLU A 74 18.12 -7.98 -29.17
C GLU A 74 16.61 -8.00 -28.87
N ALA A 75 15.80 -8.62 -29.73
CA ALA A 75 14.36 -8.77 -29.47
C ALA A 75 14.08 -9.55 -28.18
N LYS A 76 14.85 -10.62 -27.91
CA LYS A 76 14.74 -11.39 -26.67
C LYS A 76 15.09 -10.52 -25.45
N LYS A 77 16.20 -9.78 -25.52
CA LYS A 77 16.63 -8.87 -24.45
C LYS A 77 15.57 -7.81 -24.16
N GLN A 78 15.04 -7.15 -25.19
CA GLN A 78 13.98 -6.15 -25.05
C GLN A 78 12.70 -6.73 -24.45
N LYS A 79 12.33 -7.95 -24.85
CA LYS A 79 11.17 -8.66 -24.29
C LYS A 79 11.37 -8.98 -22.81
N ASP A 80 12.55 -9.46 -22.41
CA ASP A 80 12.86 -9.78 -21.01
C ASP A 80 12.86 -8.50 -20.15
N GLU A 81 13.44 -7.41 -20.66
CA GLU A 81 13.41 -6.10 -20.00
C GLU A 81 11.99 -5.55 -19.85
N TYR A 82 11.18 -5.64 -20.91
CA TYR A 82 9.77 -5.24 -20.86
C TYR A 82 9.00 -5.99 -19.77
N TYR A 83 9.15 -7.32 -19.68
CA TYR A 83 8.45 -8.08 -18.64
C TYR A 83 8.92 -7.71 -17.24
N LYS A 84 10.23 -7.50 -17.06
CA LYS A 84 10.77 -7.06 -15.77
C LYS A 84 10.19 -5.71 -15.33
N GLU A 85 10.12 -4.74 -16.24
CA GLU A 85 9.54 -3.42 -15.94
C GLU A 85 8.02 -3.48 -15.77
N SER A 86 7.33 -4.34 -16.53
CA SER A 86 5.90 -4.56 -16.40
C SER A 86 5.54 -5.09 -15.00
N VAL A 87 6.31 -6.06 -14.48
CA VAL A 87 6.12 -6.58 -13.12
C VAL A 87 6.28 -5.47 -12.07
N LYS A 88 7.32 -4.63 -12.17
CA LYS A 88 7.51 -3.50 -11.26
C LYS A 88 6.35 -2.50 -11.32
N LYS A 89 5.84 -2.22 -12.53
CA LYS A 89 4.69 -1.34 -12.72
C LYS A 89 3.45 -1.88 -12.00
N VAL A 90 3.18 -3.19 -12.10
CA VAL A 90 2.05 -3.82 -11.40
C VAL A 90 2.20 -3.66 -9.88
N MET A 91 3.39 -3.96 -9.33
CA MET A 91 3.63 -3.77 -7.89
C MET A 91 3.41 -2.33 -7.43
N LEU A 92 3.85 -1.35 -8.22
CA LEU A 92 3.64 0.07 -7.91
C LEU A 92 2.15 0.44 -7.92
N VAL A 93 1.38 -0.08 -8.88
CA VAL A 93 -0.08 0.15 -8.94
C VAL A 93 -0.76 -0.43 -7.71
N ASP A 94 -0.41 -1.65 -7.31
CA ASP A 94 -0.99 -2.30 -6.11
C ASP A 94 -0.69 -1.48 -4.84
N ASP A 95 0.53 -0.97 -4.71
CA ASP A 95 0.91 -0.13 -3.57
C ASP A 95 0.14 1.21 -3.58
N ILE A 96 -0.04 1.83 -4.74
CA ILE A 96 -0.84 3.05 -4.88
C ILE A 96 -2.29 2.80 -4.43
N ILE A 97 -2.90 1.69 -4.88
CA ILE A 97 -4.27 1.33 -4.50
C ILE A 97 -4.38 1.18 -2.99
N LYS A 98 -3.49 0.40 -2.35
CA LYS A 98 -3.49 0.22 -0.88
C LYS A 98 -3.34 1.53 -0.13
N LYS A 99 -2.46 2.42 -0.60
CA LYS A 99 -2.27 3.75 0.02
C LYS A 99 -3.51 4.63 -0.15
N GLN A 100 -4.19 4.52 -1.27
CA GLN A 100 -5.40 5.29 -1.53
C GLN A 100 -6.59 4.80 -0.69
N GLU A 101 -6.72 3.49 -0.48
CA GLU A 101 -7.69 2.89 0.45
C GLU A 101 -7.45 3.41 1.88
N PHE A 102 -6.21 3.32 2.37
CA PHE A 102 -5.84 3.84 3.71
C PHE A 102 -6.09 5.34 3.85
N HIS A 103 -5.81 6.13 2.80
CA HIS A 103 -6.10 7.56 2.81
C HIS A 103 -7.61 7.83 2.94
N ASN A 104 -8.46 7.03 2.29
CA ASN A 104 -9.90 7.18 2.40
C ASN A 104 -10.40 6.83 3.81
N GLU A 105 -9.89 5.76 4.42
CA GLU A 105 -10.19 5.40 5.82
C GLU A 105 -9.82 6.53 6.78
N LEU A 106 -8.62 7.11 6.63
CA LEU A 106 -8.19 8.26 7.43
C LEU A 106 -9.11 9.47 7.23
N LYS A 107 -9.53 9.74 5.99
CA LYS A 107 -10.44 10.84 5.68
C LYS A 107 -11.80 10.65 6.39
N GLU A 108 -12.33 9.43 6.40
CA GLU A 108 -13.57 9.11 7.11
C GLU A 108 -13.44 9.29 8.62
N LEU A 109 -12.32 8.85 9.21
CA LEU A 109 -12.01 9.06 10.63
C LEU A 109 -11.95 10.56 10.98
N VAL A 110 -11.28 11.37 10.15
CA VAL A 110 -11.21 12.82 10.35
C VAL A 110 -12.60 13.46 10.29
N VAL A 111 -13.46 13.03 9.38
CA VAL A 111 -14.87 13.49 9.32
C VAL A 111 -15.61 13.13 10.61
N GLY A 112 -15.45 11.91 11.12
CA GLY A 112 -16.06 11.48 12.39
C GLY A 112 -15.58 12.28 13.60
N ILE A 113 -14.28 12.56 13.68
CA ILE A 113 -13.70 13.41 14.73
C ILE A 113 -14.27 14.83 14.64
N ASN A 114 -14.28 15.43 13.45
CA ASN A 114 -14.81 16.77 13.25
C ASN A 114 -16.30 16.89 13.61
N ALA A 115 -17.09 15.85 13.33
CA ALA A 115 -18.49 15.78 13.73
C ALA A 115 -18.68 15.68 15.26
N SER A 116 -17.67 15.20 15.99
CA SER A 116 -17.71 15.07 17.46
C SER A 116 -17.23 16.31 18.21
N ILE A 117 -16.48 17.21 17.56
CA ILE A 117 -15.99 18.47 18.15
C ILE A 117 -17.12 19.35 18.73
N PRO A 118 -18.28 19.53 18.07
CA PRO A 118 -19.38 20.31 18.63
C PRO A 118 -19.85 19.78 19.99
N ASN A 119 -19.99 18.45 20.14
CA ASN A 119 -20.40 17.83 21.39
C ASN A 119 -19.39 18.12 22.52
N LEU A 120 -18.09 18.11 22.21
CA LEU A 120 -17.06 18.47 23.18
C LEU A 120 -17.22 19.93 23.66
N LYS A 121 -17.45 20.86 22.73
CA LYS A 121 -17.66 22.28 23.06
C LYS A 121 -18.93 22.51 23.89
N GLU A 122 -19.99 21.75 23.63
CA GLU A 122 -21.21 21.79 24.45
C GLU A 122 -20.94 21.32 25.87
N ILE A 123 -20.17 20.25 26.05
CA ILE A 123 -19.77 19.75 27.37
C ILE A 123 -18.92 20.79 28.12
N GLU A 124 -17.93 21.41 27.46
CA GLU A 124 -17.11 22.48 28.05
C GLU A 124 -17.96 23.69 28.47
N ALA A 125 -18.96 24.07 27.66
CA ALA A 125 -19.88 25.15 28.01
C ALA A 125 -20.76 24.81 29.22
N LEU A 126 -21.24 23.57 29.33
CA LEU A 126 -21.99 23.09 30.49
C LEU A 126 -21.14 23.10 31.76
N GLU A 127 -19.87 22.69 31.68
CA GLU A 127 -18.93 22.73 32.80
C GLU A 127 -18.69 24.16 33.32
N MET A 128 -18.50 25.13 32.42
CA MET A 128 -18.36 26.55 32.80
C MET A 128 -19.61 27.08 33.51
N ASN A 129 -20.80 26.74 33.00
CA ASN A 129 -22.06 27.16 33.63
C ASN A 129 -22.20 26.58 35.04
N LEU A 130 -21.95 25.28 35.21
CA LEU A 130 -21.99 24.63 36.52
C LEU A 130 -20.98 25.22 37.50
N THR A 131 -19.76 25.50 37.04
CA THR A 131 -18.72 26.15 37.86
C THR A 131 -19.18 27.53 38.36
N THR A 132 -19.85 28.29 37.49
CA THR A 132 -20.40 29.61 37.82
C THR A 132 -21.54 29.49 38.84
N GLU A 133 -22.45 28.53 38.66
CA GLU A 133 -23.55 28.27 39.60
C GLU A 133 -23.04 27.86 40.98
N ILE A 134 -22.06 26.94 41.03
CA ILE A 134 -21.42 26.51 42.28
C ILE A 134 -20.80 27.71 42.99
N SER A 135 -20.04 28.54 42.27
CA SER A 135 -19.41 29.74 42.84
C SER A 135 -20.42 30.69 43.47
N HIS A 136 -21.57 30.88 42.82
CA HIS A 136 -22.65 31.72 43.34
C HIS A 136 -23.33 31.09 44.57
N LEU A 137 -23.53 29.78 44.59
CA LEU A 137 -24.06 29.07 45.76
C LEU A 137 -23.10 29.14 46.96
N GLU A 138 -21.80 29.01 46.73
CA GLU A 138 -20.77 29.15 47.76
C GLU A 138 -20.75 30.57 48.36
N ALA A 139 -20.89 31.60 47.51
CA ALA A 139 -21.00 32.99 47.96
C ALA A 139 -22.23 33.19 48.84
N LYS A 140 -23.41 32.72 48.42
CA LYS A 140 -24.64 32.77 49.23
C LYS A 140 -24.51 32.03 50.54
N LEU A 141 -23.89 30.85 50.55
CA LEU A 141 -23.65 30.08 51.76
C LEU A 141 -22.75 30.85 52.74
N LYS A 142 -21.74 31.55 52.23
CA LYS A 142 -20.85 32.40 53.03
C LYS A 142 -21.59 33.59 53.64
N GLU A 143 -22.45 34.26 52.88
CA GLU A 143 -23.30 35.35 53.38
C GLU A 143 -24.22 34.86 54.51
N LEU A 144 -24.88 33.73 54.31
CA LEU A 144 -25.82 33.17 55.30
C LEU A 144 -25.10 32.74 56.59
N ARG A 145 -23.88 32.19 56.48
CA ARG A 145 -23.01 31.90 57.64
C ARG A 145 -22.58 33.17 58.39
N ALA A 146 -22.40 34.29 57.69
CA ALA A 146 -22.07 35.57 58.31
C ALA A 146 -23.29 36.20 59.01
N GLU A 147 -24.48 36.06 58.43
CA GLU A 147 -25.73 36.54 59.04
C GLU A 147 -26.14 35.73 60.27
N PHE A 148 -25.93 34.41 60.24
CA PHE A 148 -26.23 33.47 61.33
C PHE A 148 -24.95 32.77 61.82
N PRO A 149 -24.06 33.48 62.52
CA PRO A 149 -22.85 32.88 63.07
C PRO A 149 -23.21 31.89 64.19
N ALA A 150 -22.38 30.87 64.39
CA ALA A 150 -22.58 29.85 65.43
C ALA A 150 -22.78 30.46 66.83
N SER A 151 -22.13 31.60 67.10
CA SER A 151 -22.29 32.33 68.36
C SER A 151 -23.73 32.82 68.63
N LYS A 152 -24.53 33.11 67.58
CA LYS A 152 -25.96 33.44 67.76
C LYS A 152 -26.75 32.22 68.24
N LYS A 153 -26.41 31.02 67.75
CA LYS A 153 -27.01 29.77 68.23
C LYS A 153 -26.64 29.54 69.68
N ASP A 154 -25.35 29.62 70.02
CA ASP A 154 -24.87 29.41 71.39
C ASP A 154 -25.53 30.39 72.37
N ALA A 155 -25.70 31.66 71.96
CA ALA A 155 -26.40 32.67 72.75
C ALA A 155 -27.89 32.34 72.93
N ALA A 156 -28.57 31.90 71.87
CA ALA A 156 -29.98 31.49 71.94
C ALA A 156 -30.17 30.26 72.84
N ASP A 157 -29.31 29.24 72.70
CA ASP A 157 -29.32 28.02 73.51
C ASP A 157 -29.08 28.34 75.00
N SER A 158 -28.15 29.27 75.29
CA SER A 158 -27.89 29.75 76.65
C SER A 158 -29.08 30.49 77.25
N LEU A 159 -29.70 31.42 76.50
CA LEU A 159 -30.90 32.14 76.93
C LEU A 159 -32.08 31.19 77.18
N ALA A 160 -32.28 30.19 76.31
CA ALA A 160 -33.30 29.17 76.50
C ALA A 160 -33.08 28.37 77.79
N THR A 161 -31.85 27.91 78.03
CA THR A 161 -31.46 27.20 79.25
C THR A 161 -31.70 28.06 80.51
N GLN A 162 -31.34 29.34 80.46
CA GLN A 162 -31.55 30.27 81.57
C GLN A 162 -33.05 30.50 81.85
N ALA A 163 -33.86 30.62 80.81
CA ALA A 163 -35.30 30.76 80.94
C ALA A 163 -35.94 29.52 81.58
N GLU A 164 -35.51 28.32 81.19
CA GLU A 164 -35.98 27.06 81.80
C GLU A 164 -35.59 26.95 83.28
N LEU A 165 -34.34 27.27 83.63
CA LEU A 165 -33.88 27.27 85.03
C LEU A 165 -34.68 28.26 85.88
N SER A 166 -34.93 29.46 85.35
CA SER A 166 -35.72 30.49 86.04
C SER A 166 -37.18 30.03 86.22
N TRP A 167 -37.78 29.41 85.20
CA TRP A 167 -39.12 28.85 85.29
C TRP A 167 -39.24 27.71 86.30
N ALA A 168 -38.24 26.83 86.37
CA ALA A 168 -38.18 25.75 87.36
C ALA A 168 -38.10 26.30 88.78
N ASP A 169 -37.29 27.35 89.02
CA ASP A 169 -37.20 28.04 90.31
C ASP A 169 -38.54 28.70 90.71
N TYR A 170 -39.20 29.41 89.80
CA TYR A 170 -40.54 29.96 90.06
C TYR A 170 -41.56 28.87 90.41
N LYS A 171 -41.56 27.75 89.67
CA LYS A 171 -42.42 26.59 89.99
C LYS A 171 -42.13 26.05 91.39
N HIS A 172 -40.85 25.92 91.77
CA HIS A 172 -40.48 25.44 93.09
C HIS A 172 -40.99 26.39 94.19
N LYS A 173 -40.78 27.71 94.04
CA LYS A 173 -41.22 28.72 95.01
C LYS A 173 -42.74 28.87 95.18
N ILE A 174 -43.51 28.55 94.14
CA ILE A 174 -44.97 28.71 94.14
C ILE A 174 -45.69 27.43 94.54
N CYS A 175 -45.16 26.26 94.14
CA CYS A 175 -45.86 24.98 94.25
C CYS A 175 -45.31 24.05 95.34
N VAL A 176 -44.20 24.41 96.00
CA VAL A 176 -43.65 23.73 97.19
C VAL A 176 -43.71 24.70 98.36
#